data_AF-A0A1F4QYN5-F1
#
_entry.id   AF-A0A1F4QYN5-F1
#
_cell.length_a   1.000
_cell.length_b   1.000
_cell.length_c   1.000
_cell.angle_alpha   90.00
_cell.angle_beta   90.00
_cell.angle_gamma   90.00
#
_symmetry.space_group_name_H-M   'P 1'
#
loop_
_entity.id
_entity.type
_entity.pdbx_description
1 polymer ?
#
loop_
_entity_poly.entity_id
_entity_poly.type
_entity_poly.pdbx_seq_one_letter_code
_entity_poly.pdbx_strand_id
1 'polypeptide(L)'
;MEIVTEEITLASLREMAAKKFGDMVKAVVDVERGIMAIDGELHADEEGLLLENGSKQASLWGINIYPDVAGDDWLEFDSLINLRPSQGNRSRGVEDPQLTEKIKGIVSRLVRR
;
A
#
# COMPACT_ATOMS: atom_id res chain seq x y z
N MET A 1 6.48 -10.69 3.71
CA MET A 1 5.75 -9.68 4.49
C MET A 1 6.66 -8.99 5.47
N GLU A 2 6.71 -7.67 5.42
CA GLU A 2 7.40 -6.83 6.40
C GLU A 2 6.74 -5.45 6.52
N ILE A 3 7.00 -4.75 7.63
CA ILE A 3 6.58 -3.36 7.84
C ILE A 3 7.75 -2.43 7.48
N VAL A 4 7.53 -1.55 6.51
CA VAL A 4 8.46 -0.50 6.09
C VAL A 4 8.17 0.78 6.87
N THR A 5 9.16 1.23 7.65
CA THR A 5 9.09 2.46 8.47
C THR A 5 10.04 3.55 8.00
N GLU A 6 11.11 3.19 7.27
CA GLU A 6 12.14 4.11 6.77
C GLU A 6 12.15 4.13 5.24
N GLU A 7 13.05 3.40 4.59
CA GLU A 7 13.14 3.32 3.14
C GLU A 7 13.29 1.87 2.67
N ILE A 8 12.67 1.57 1.54
CA ILE A 8 12.91 0.37 0.75
C ILE A 8 13.31 0.77 -0.67
N THR A 9 14.23 0.02 -1.28
CA THR A 9 14.66 0.33 -2.64
C THR A 9 13.66 -0.19 -3.68
N LEU A 10 13.56 0.50 -4.81
CA LEU A 10 12.78 0.04 -5.96
C LEU A 10 13.27 -1.33 -6.45
N ALA A 11 14.57 -1.63 -6.34
CA ALA A 11 15.14 -2.94 -6.66
C ALA A 11 14.60 -4.05 -5.74
N SER A 12 14.48 -3.80 -4.44
CA SER A 12 13.88 -4.75 -3.50
C SER A 12 12.41 -5.04 -3.84
N LEU A 13 11.65 -4.01 -4.21
CA LEU A 13 10.26 -4.18 -4.66
C LEU A 13 10.18 -5.00 -5.96
N ARG A 14 11.09 -4.80 -6.91
CA ARG A 14 11.17 -5.65 -8.13
C ARG A 14 11.41 -7.11 -7.79
N GLU A 15 12.32 -7.39 -6.86
CA GLU A 15 12.60 -8.76 -6.43
C GLU A 15 11.38 -9.40 -5.74
N MET A 16 10.63 -8.64 -4.93
CA MET A 16 9.40 -9.10 -4.29
C MET A 16 8.31 -9.38 -5.34
N ALA A 17 8.11 -8.45 -6.29
CA ALA A 17 7.17 -8.62 -7.39
C ALA A 17 7.44 -9.91 -8.17
N ALA A 18 8.69 -10.10 -8.61
CA ALA A 18 9.10 -11.27 -9.39
C ALA A 18 8.88 -12.61 -8.66
N LYS A 19 8.94 -12.63 -7.33
CA LYS A 19 8.73 -13.84 -6.52
C LYS A 19 7.26 -14.20 -6.32
N LYS A 20 6.32 -13.26 -6.46
CA LYS A 20 4.90 -13.47 -6.16
C LYS A 20 3.96 -13.16 -7.32
N PHE A 21 3.86 -11.90 -7.72
CA PHE A 21 2.83 -11.42 -8.64
C PHE A 21 3.38 -11.02 -10.01
N GLY A 22 4.68 -11.22 -10.26
CA GLY A 22 5.35 -10.89 -11.52
C GLY A 22 5.79 -9.44 -11.58
N ASP A 23 4.84 -8.50 -11.68
CA ASP A 23 5.09 -7.10 -11.98
C ASP A 23 4.65 -6.11 -10.88
N MET A 24 3.99 -6.62 -9.82
CA MET A 24 3.48 -5.81 -8.73
C MET A 24 3.80 -6.35 -7.34
N VAL A 25 3.79 -5.45 -6.37
CA VAL A 25 3.83 -5.74 -4.93
C VAL A 25 2.55 -5.20 -4.31
N LYS A 26 1.84 -6.05 -3.56
CA LYS A 26 0.73 -5.59 -2.72
C LYS A 26 1.29 -4.80 -1.54
N ALA A 27 0.56 -3.77 -1.14
CA ALA A 27 0.89 -3.01 0.05
C ALA A 27 -0.37 -2.51 0.75
N VAL A 28 -0.29 -2.36 2.06
CA VAL A 28 -1.26 -1.61 2.86
C VAL A 28 -0.54 -0.47 3.55
N VAL A 29 -1.06 0.73 3.41
CA VAL A 29 -0.48 1.96 3.94
C VAL A 29 -1.28 2.40 5.17
N ASP A 30 -0.57 2.67 6.27
CA ASP A 30 -1.13 3.41 7.39
C ASP A 30 -0.92 4.91 7.18
N VAL A 31 -2.01 5.61 6.88
CA VAL A 31 -1.95 7.05 6.59
C VAL A 31 -1.80 7.92 7.83
N GLU A 32 -2.09 7.41 9.02
CA GLU A 32 -1.92 8.14 10.28
C GLU A 32 -0.45 8.07 10.74
N ARG A 33 0.15 6.89 10.63
CA ARG A 33 1.53 6.62 11.10
C ARG A 33 2.59 6.82 10.02
N GLY A 34 2.22 6.86 8.74
CA GLY A 34 3.16 7.05 7.64
C GLY A 34 4.07 5.86 7.40
N ILE A 35 3.55 4.65 7.59
CA ILE A 35 4.25 3.37 7.39
C ILE A 35 3.45 2.50 6.42
N MET A 36 4.03 1.43 5.92
CA MET A 36 3.30 0.45 5.10
C MET A 36 3.75 -0.97 5.38
N ALA A 37 2.84 -1.93 5.21
CA ALA A 37 3.17 -3.34 5.11
C ALA A 37 3.15 -3.76 3.64
N ILE A 38 4.10 -4.60 3.24
CA ILE A 38 4.27 -5.07 1.87
C ILE A 38 4.52 -6.58 1.82
N ASP A 39 4.51 -7.13 0.60
CA ASP A 39 4.90 -8.51 0.31
C ASP A 39 3.98 -9.54 1.01
N GLY A 40 2.69 -9.23 1.14
CA GLY A 40 1.61 -10.16 1.51
C GLY A 40 1.10 -11.00 0.33
N GLU A 41 0.36 -12.06 0.63
CA GLU A 41 -0.41 -12.76 -0.42
C GLU A 41 -1.72 -12.01 -0.70
N LEU A 42 -2.36 -11.52 0.36
CA LEU A 42 -3.54 -10.70 0.31
C LEU A 42 -3.27 -9.37 1.04
N HIS A 43 -3.95 -8.30 0.60
CA HIS A 43 -3.96 -7.03 1.34
C HIS A 43 -4.49 -7.20 2.78
N ALA A 44 -5.33 -8.21 3.03
CA ALA A 44 -5.82 -8.52 4.37
C ALA A 44 -4.70 -9.02 5.32
N ASP A 45 -3.67 -9.69 4.79
CA ASP A 45 -2.54 -10.15 5.62
C ASP A 45 -1.69 -8.96 6.07
N GLU A 46 -1.45 -8.02 5.16
CA GLU A 46 -0.74 -6.76 5.42
C GLU A 46 -1.53 -5.84 6.36
N GLU A 47 -2.86 -5.76 6.18
CA GLU A 47 -3.77 -5.07 7.11
C GLU A 47 -3.64 -5.69 8.51
N GLY A 48 -3.73 -7.02 8.62
CA GLY A 48 -3.58 -7.74 9.88
C GLY A 48 -2.26 -7.44 10.58
N LEU A 49 -1.15 -7.49 9.84
CA LEU A 49 0.18 -7.19 10.38
C LEU A 49 0.28 -5.76 10.94
N LEU A 50 -0.30 -4.77 10.26
CA LEU A 50 -0.33 -3.39 10.76
C LEU A 50 -1.23 -3.22 11.99
N LEU A 51 -2.38 -3.91 12.02
CA LEU A 51 -3.27 -3.92 13.17
C LEU A 51 -2.59 -4.51 14.41
N GLU A 52 -1.88 -5.63 14.25
CA GLU A 52 -1.05 -6.22 15.31
C GLU A 52 0.06 -5.27 15.78
N ASN A 53 0.59 -4.45 14.86
CA ASN A 53 1.55 -3.40 15.15
C ASN A 53 0.92 -2.12 15.76
N GLY A 54 -0.37 -2.11 16.06
CA GLY A 54 -1.06 -1.00 16.74
C GLY A 54 -1.64 0.06 15.80
N SER A 55 -1.69 -0.19 14.49
CA SER A 55 -2.41 0.67 13.56
C SER A 55 -3.91 0.61 13.79
N LYS A 56 -4.61 1.69 13.43
CA LYS A 56 -6.08 1.71 13.46
C LYS A 56 -6.60 1.28 12.11
N GLN A 57 -7.59 0.36 12.10
CA GLN A 57 -8.19 -0.10 10.86
C GLN A 57 -8.65 1.04 9.95
N ALA A 58 -9.23 2.10 10.51
CA ALA A 58 -9.70 3.28 9.77
C ALA A 58 -8.60 4.07 9.04
N SER A 59 -7.35 3.85 9.39
CA SER A 59 -6.18 4.51 8.81
C SER A 59 -5.48 3.64 7.75
N LEU A 60 -5.97 2.42 7.49
CA LEU A 60 -5.33 1.44 6.60
C LEU A 60 -5.98 1.40 5.22
N TRP A 61 -5.16 1.49 4.18
CA TRP A 61 -5.58 1.53 2.77
C TRP A 61 -4.70 0.66 1.88
N GLY A 62 -5.31 -0.22 1.11
CA GLY A 62 -4.62 -1.15 0.23
C GLY A 62 -4.32 -0.55 -1.14
N ILE A 63 -3.13 -0.82 -1.66
CA ILE A 63 -2.64 -0.40 -2.98
C ILE A 63 -1.83 -1.52 -3.63
N ASN A 64 -1.63 -1.44 -4.94
CA ASN A 64 -0.64 -2.22 -5.67
C ASN A 64 0.47 -1.26 -6.14
N ILE A 65 1.72 -1.69 -5.99
CA ILE A 65 2.91 -0.95 -6.42
C ILE A 65 3.49 -1.68 -7.62
N TYR A 66 3.72 -0.97 -8.73
CA TYR A 66 4.29 -1.48 -9.98
C TYR A 66 5.70 -0.91 -10.18
N PRO A 67 6.78 -1.62 -9.76
CA PRO A 67 8.12 -1.03 -9.69
C PRO A 67 8.74 -0.67 -11.06
N ASP A 68 8.20 -1.25 -12.14
CA ASP A 68 8.69 -1.04 -13.51
C ASP A 68 7.82 -0.07 -14.33
N VAL A 69 6.71 0.41 -13.77
CA VAL A 69 5.88 1.44 -14.40
C VAL A 69 6.50 2.81 -14.14
N ALA A 70 6.75 3.56 -15.21
CA ALA A 70 7.29 4.91 -15.14
C ALA A 70 6.19 5.95 -14.89
N GLY A 71 6.60 7.13 -14.41
CA GLY A 71 5.67 8.24 -14.13
C GLY A 71 4.87 8.04 -12.85
N ASP A 72 3.63 8.53 -12.87
CA ASP A 72 2.73 8.61 -11.71
C ASP A 72 1.80 7.38 -11.58
N ASP A 73 1.75 6.52 -12.61
CA ASP A 73 0.85 5.36 -12.70
C ASP A 73 1.40 4.10 -12.00
N TRP A 74 2.54 4.22 -11.31
CA TRP A 74 3.19 3.11 -10.59
C TRP A 74 2.46 2.70 -9.30
N LEU A 75 1.43 3.45 -8.89
CA LEU A 75 0.58 3.14 -7.74
C LEU A 75 -0.86 2.97 -8.21
N GLU A 76 -1.42 1.79 -7.98
CA GLU A 76 -2.81 1.49 -8.26
C GLU A 76 -3.59 1.36 -6.94
N PHE A 77 -4.71 2.06 -6.87
CA PHE A 77 -5.63 2.00 -5.73
C PHE A 77 -6.72 0.99 -6.06
N ASP A 78 -6.40 -0.30 -6.02
CA ASP A 78 -7.37 -1.38 -6.14
C ASP A 78 -7.14 -2.43 -5.06
N SER A 79 -8.04 -2.48 -4.07
CA SER A 79 -8.00 -3.48 -3.02
C SER A 79 -9.38 -3.77 -2.46
N LEU A 80 -9.63 -5.04 -2.14
CA LEU A 80 -10.87 -5.45 -1.47
C LEU A 80 -11.00 -4.84 -0.08
N ILE A 81 -9.89 -4.59 0.63
CA ILE A 81 -9.96 -4.00 1.97
C ILE A 81 -10.46 -2.56 1.93
N ASN A 82 -10.43 -1.89 0.77
CA ASN A 82 -10.87 -0.49 0.62
C ASN A 82 -12.40 -0.37 0.53
N LEU A 83 -13.14 -1.46 0.32
CA LEU A 83 -14.62 -1.45 0.33
C LEU A 83 -15.14 -1.17 1.74
N ARG A 84 -15.37 0.10 2.07
CA ARG A 84 -15.74 0.58 3.41
C ARG A 84 -16.90 1.58 3.36
N PRO A 85 -18.13 1.13 3.09
CA PRO A 85 -19.29 2.02 3.04
C PRO A 85 -19.50 2.83 4.33
N SER A 86 -19.12 2.28 5.48
CA SER A 86 -19.19 2.97 6.79
C SER A 86 -18.23 4.15 6.92
N GLN A 87 -17.19 4.21 6.10
CA GLN A 87 -16.21 5.30 6.01
C GLN A 87 -16.43 6.17 4.76
N GLY A 88 -17.54 5.98 4.05
CA GLY A 88 -17.86 6.73 2.84
C GLY A 88 -17.18 6.24 1.57
N ASN A 89 -16.38 5.16 1.61
CA ASN A 89 -15.69 4.62 0.43
C ASN A 89 -16.41 3.37 -0.09
N ARG A 90 -17.00 3.43 -1.28
CA ARG A 90 -17.90 2.37 -1.79
C ARG A 90 -17.28 1.54 -2.91
N SER A 91 -16.05 1.83 -3.28
CA SER A 91 -15.27 1.12 -4.29
C SER A 91 -14.07 0.41 -3.67
N ARG A 92 -13.35 -0.33 -4.51
CA ARG A 92 -12.04 -0.93 -4.17
C ARG A 92 -10.89 0.07 -4.28
N GLY A 93 -11.16 1.24 -4.86
CA GLY A 93 -10.21 2.34 -4.85
C GLY A 93 -10.36 3.25 -3.64
N VAL A 94 -9.64 4.36 -3.68
CA VAL A 94 -9.71 5.42 -2.68
C VAL A 94 -10.38 6.61 -3.35
N GLU A 95 -11.64 6.85 -3.00
CA GLU A 95 -12.48 7.87 -3.67
C GLU A 95 -12.11 9.30 -3.25
N ASP A 96 -11.54 9.47 -2.05
CA ASP A 96 -11.07 10.76 -1.56
C ASP A 96 -9.72 11.15 -2.22
N PRO A 97 -9.69 12.22 -3.02
CA PRO A 97 -8.45 12.68 -3.67
C PRO A 97 -7.39 13.12 -2.66
N GLN A 98 -7.77 13.71 -1.52
CA GLN A 98 -6.81 14.15 -0.51
C GLN A 98 -6.10 12.95 0.13
N LEU A 99 -6.86 11.88 0.37
CA LEU A 99 -6.35 10.64 0.90
C LEU A 99 -5.42 9.93 -0.10
N THR A 100 -5.81 9.92 -1.38
CA THR A 100 -4.96 9.41 -2.48
C THR A 100 -3.61 10.13 -2.51
N GLU A 101 -3.61 11.46 -2.49
CA GLU A 101 -2.36 12.25 -2.48
C GLU A 101 -1.52 12.00 -1.21
N LYS A 102 -2.19 11.85 -0.06
CA LYS A 102 -1.50 11.49 1.19
C LYS A 102 -0.80 10.13 1.10
N ILE A 103 -1.47 9.12 0.54
CA ILE A 103 -0.89 7.80 0.32
C ILE A 103 0.29 7.87 -0.64
N LYS A 104 0.14 8.56 -1.79
CA LYS A 104 1.24 8.77 -2.74
C LYS A 104 2.46 9.40 -2.07
N GLY A 105 2.25 10.42 -1.23
CA GLY A 105 3.31 11.10 -0.50
C GLY A 105 4.04 10.19 0.49
N ILE A 106 3.30 9.35 1.22
CA ILE A 106 3.89 8.36 2.14
C ILE A 106 4.72 7.34 1.34
N VAL A 107 4.14 6.74 0.30
CA VAL A 107 4.81 5.69 -0.47
C VAL A 107 6.04 6.24 -1.20
N SER A 108 5.96 7.45 -1.75
CA SER A 108 7.12 8.10 -2.40
C SER A 108 8.25 8.43 -1.42
N ARG A 109 7.94 8.67 -0.15
CA ARG A 109 8.96 8.83 0.91
C ARG A 109 9.58 7.50 1.32
N LEU A 110 8.76 6.44 1.38
CA LEU A 110 9.22 5.11 1.81
C LEU A 110 9.93 4.35 0.69
N VAL A 111 9.69 4.68 -0.58
CA VAL A 111 10.30 3.98 -1.73
C VAL A 111 11.39 4.84 -2.36
N ARG A 112 12.64 4.40 -2.20
CA ARG A 112 13.80 5.01 -2.83
C ARG A 112 13.96 4.45 -4.25
N ARG A 113 13.86 5.34 -5.24
CA ARG A 113 14.08 5.02 -6.66
C ARG A 113 15.56 4.97 -7.03
#